data_AF-A0A149TLW3-F1
#
_entry.id   AF-A0A149TLW3-F1
#
_cell.length_a   1.000
_cell.length_b   1.000
_cell.length_c   1.000
_cell.angle_alpha   90.00
_cell.angle_beta   90.00
_cell.angle_gamma   90.00
#
_symmetry.space_group_name_H-M   'P 1'
#
loop_
_entity.id
_entity.type
_entity.pdbx_description
1 polymer ?
#
loop_
_entity_poly.entity_id
_entity_poly.type
_entity_poly.pdbx_seq_one_letter_code
_entity_poly.pdbx_strand_id
1 'polypeptide(L)'
;MEGDMPTFTLFAVPAVSTRDLISCSPLSRYRKTQIEAQGLAGIRAAVQSYGDRFRADYPSASFLVSISIERGQRKPSGFDAANRGGSLGTERWVNAVPEDMECSAYLDRIDDTLPDGERA
;
A
#
# COMPACT_ATOMS: atom_id res chain seq x y z
N MET A 1 11.14 24.71 17.58
CA MET A 1 9.95 24.58 16.69
C MET A 1 9.77 23.10 16.44
N GLU A 2 9.02 22.43 17.31
CA GLU A 2 8.50 21.09 17.01
C GLU A 2 7.41 21.27 15.96
N GLY A 3 7.81 21.14 14.69
CA GLY A 3 6.85 21.09 13.59
C GLY A 3 6.09 19.78 13.72
N ASP A 4 4.78 19.87 13.94
CA ASP A 4 3.83 18.76 13.93
C ASP A 4 4.19 17.76 12.82
N MET A 5 4.61 16.56 13.21
CA MET A 5 5.12 15.56 12.29
C MET A 5 3.93 14.80 11.71
N PRO A 6 3.69 14.88 10.39
CA PRO A 6 2.46 14.36 9.86
C PRO A 6 2.40 12.85 10.03
N THR A 7 1.27 12.37 10.52
CA THR A 7 0.95 10.96 10.69
C THR A 7 0.31 10.43 9.42
N PHE A 8 0.88 9.36 8.89
CA PHE A 8 0.36 8.64 7.74
C PHE A 8 -0.04 7.23 8.13
N THR A 9 -1.11 6.74 7.52
CA THR A 9 -1.51 5.35 7.57
C THR A 9 -1.09 4.68 6.26
N LEU A 10 -0.22 3.69 6.38
CA LEU A 10 0.14 2.76 5.32
C LEU A 10 -0.75 1.53 5.40
N PHE A 11 -1.25 1.08 4.26
CA PHE A 11 -1.97 -0.18 4.17
C PHE A 11 -1.79 -0.79 2.78
N ALA A 12 -1.72 -2.11 2.71
CA ALA A 12 -1.71 -2.83 1.45
C ALA A 12 -3.11 -2.70 0.82
N VAL A 13 -3.17 -2.70 -0.50
CA VAL A 13 -4.41 -2.85 -1.28
C VAL A 13 -4.11 -3.87 -2.38
N PRO A 14 -4.96 -4.89 -2.56
CA PRO A 14 -4.71 -5.89 -3.59
C PRO A 14 -4.70 -5.20 -4.95
N ALA A 15 -3.66 -5.45 -5.74
CA ALA A 15 -3.49 -4.78 -7.01
C ALA A 15 -2.76 -5.70 -7.98
N VAL A 16 -3.12 -5.61 -9.25
CA VAL A 16 -2.48 -6.36 -10.33
C VAL A 16 -2.29 -5.43 -11.52
N SER A 17 -1.29 -5.72 -12.34
CA SER A 17 -1.03 -4.97 -13.57
C SER A 17 -1.29 -5.85 -14.79
N THR A 18 -2.20 -5.43 -15.68
CA THR A 18 -2.45 -6.10 -16.97
C THR A 18 -1.82 -5.28 -18.11
N ARG A 19 -2.33 -4.07 -18.32
CA ARG A 19 -1.76 -2.99 -19.15
C ARG A 19 -1.75 -1.65 -18.41
N ASP A 20 -2.76 -1.45 -17.57
CA ASP A 20 -2.87 -0.38 -16.58
C ASP A 20 -2.80 -0.95 -15.15
N LEU A 21 -2.52 -0.10 -14.17
CA LEU A 21 -2.60 -0.50 -12.76
C LEU A 21 -4.09 -0.69 -12.39
N ILE A 22 -4.47 -1.92 -12.07
CA ILE A 22 -5.80 -2.23 -11.55
C ILE A 22 -5.68 -2.44 -10.05
N SER A 23 -6.13 -1.44 -9.28
CA SER A 23 -6.32 -1.59 -7.83
C SER A 23 -7.67 -2.26 -7.57
N CYS A 24 -7.65 -3.37 -6.85
CA CYS A 24 -8.86 -4.01 -6.37
C CYS A 24 -9.32 -3.38 -5.05
N SER A 25 -10.53 -3.71 -4.61
CA SER A 25 -11.04 -3.25 -3.31
C SER A 25 -10.09 -3.65 -2.18
N PRO A 26 -9.78 -2.74 -1.23
CA PRO A 26 -8.94 -3.06 -0.10
C PRO A 26 -9.59 -4.15 0.74
N LEU A 27 -8.83 -5.22 1.01
CA LEU A 27 -9.28 -6.24 1.95
C LEU A 27 -9.14 -5.68 3.37
N SER A 28 -10.24 -5.70 4.12
CA SER A 28 -10.29 -5.24 5.53
C SER A 28 -9.27 -5.95 6.42
N ARG A 29 -8.84 -7.14 6.01
CA ARG A 29 -7.85 -7.99 6.70
C ARG A 29 -6.42 -7.47 6.59
N TYR A 30 -6.13 -6.55 5.67
CA TYR A 30 -4.78 -6.00 5.53
C TYR A 30 -4.43 -5.07 6.68
N ARG A 31 -3.32 -5.41 7.36
CA ARG A 31 -2.84 -4.70 8.53
C ARG A 31 -2.46 -3.26 8.19
N LYS A 32 -3.14 -2.30 8.81
CA LYS A 32 -2.78 -0.89 8.71
C LYS A 32 -1.61 -0.59 9.64
N THR A 33 -0.67 0.22 9.20
CA THR A 33 0.46 0.71 10.00
C THR A 33 0.48 2.23 9.99
N GLN A 34 0.50 2.84 11.17
CA GLN A 34 0.70 4.28 11.30
C GLN A 34 2.20 4.60 11.36
N ILE A 35 2.60 5.68 10.69
CA ILE A 35 3.96 6.18 10.65
C ILE A 35 3.93 7.69 10.85
N GLU A 36 5.02 8.24 11.37
CA GLU A 36 5.26 9.68 11.42
C GLU A 36 6.43 10.00 10.48
N ALA A 37 6.24 10.96 9.56
CA ALA A 37 7.28 11.30 8.60
C ALA A 37 7.23 12.78 8.20
N GLN A 38 8.35 13.48 8.33
CA GLN A 38 8.42 14.91 7.98
C GLN A 38 8.55 15.20 6.48
N GLY A 39 8.82 14.19 5.64
CA GLY A 39 9.07 14.41 4.22
C GLY A 39 9.05 13.15 3.37
N LEU A 40 9.14 13.34 2.05
CA LEU A 40 8.99 12.27 1.06
C LEU A 40 10.00 11.13 1.23
N ALA A 41 11.23 11.43 1.65
CA ALA A 41 12.25 10.41 1.90
C ALA A 41 11.86 9.46 3.05
N GLY A 42 11.32 10.01 4.14
CA GLY A 42 10.82 9.22 5.27
C GLY A 42 9.63 8.37 4.88
N ILE A 43 8.70 8.95 4.11
CA ILE A 43 7.54 8.21 3.58
C ILE A 43 7.98 7.05 2.67
N ARG A 44 8.93 7.29 1.76
CA ARG A 44 9.49 6.24 0.88
C ARG A 44 10.13 5.10 1.67
N ALA A 45 10.95 5.42 2.66
CA ALA A 45 11.59 4.41 3.51
C ALA A 45 10.57 3.58 4.30
N ALA A 46 9.51 4.23 4.79
CA ALA A 46 8.44 3.57 5.49
C ALA A 46 7.57 2.69 4.56
N VAL A 47 7.25 3.16 3.35
CA VAL A 47 6.57 2.38 2.31
C VAL A 47 7.38 1.13 1.96
N GLN A 48 8.68 1.28 1.74
CA GLN A 48 9.60 0.17 1.48
C GLN A 48 9.57 -0.84 2.62
N SER A 49 9.80 -0.39 3.85
CA SER A 49 9.82 -1.27 5.03
C SER A 49 8.49 -1.98 5.26
N TYR A 50 7.37 -1.29 5.07
CA TYR A 50 6.03 -1.87 5.19
C TYR A 50 5.80 -2.94 4.12
N GLY A 51 6.06 -2.62 2.84
CA GLY A 51 5.83 -3.55 1.75
C GLY A 51 6.76 -4.76 1.78
N ASP A 52 8.04 -4.60 2.15
CA ASP A 52 8.97 -5.73 2.29
C ASP A 52 8.54 -6.68 3.41
N ARG A 53 8.06 -6.15 4.55
CA ARG A 53 7.49 -6.97 5.63
C ARG A 53 6.22 -7.69 5.18
N PHE A 54 5.31 -6.98 4.51
CA PHE A 54 4.07 -7.57 4.01
C PHE A 54 4.35 -8.65 2.96
N ARG A 55 5.33 -8.45 2.07
CA ARG A 55 5.77 -9.44 1.09
C ARG A 55 6.45 -10.64 1.74
N ALA A 56 7.17 -10.46 2.85
CA ALA A 56 7.76 -11.57 3.59
C ALA A 56 6.68 -12.45 4.24
N ASP A 57 5.61 -11.85 4.76
CA ASP A 57 4.45 -12.57 5.32
C ASP A 57 3.59 -13.21 4.21
N TYR A 58 3.42 -12.50 3.09
CA TYR A 58 2.60 -12.89 1.94
C TYR A 58 3.40 -12.91 0.62
N PRO A 59 4.30 -13.89 0.42
CA PRO A 59 5.21 -13.95 -0.73
C PRO A 59 4.52 -14.21 -2.06
N SER A 60 3.23 -14.55 -2.08
CA SER A 60 2.45 -14.71 -3.31
C SER A 60 1.48 -13.56 -3.56
N ALA A 61 1.29 -12.64 -2.60
CA ALA A 61 0.38 -11.52 -2.77
C ALA A 61 0.99 -10.44 -3.69
N SER A 62 0.18 -10.01 -4.65
CA SER A 62 0.32 -8.80 -5.46
C SER A 62 -0.46 -7.64 -4.83
N PHE A 63 0.22 -6.54 -4.53
CA PHE A 63 -0.40 -5.43 -3.82
C PHE A 63 0.29 -4.11 -4.12
N LEU A 64 -0.48 -3.03 -3.97
CA LEU A 64 0.03 -1.67 -3.89
C LEU A 64 0.01 -1.22 -2.42
N VAL A 65 0.95 -0.37 -2.02
CA VAL A 65 0.92 0.27 -0.70
C VAL A 65 0.19 1.60 -0.83
N SER A 66 -0.98 1.72 -0.22
CA SER A 66 -1.73 2.97 -0.17
C SER A 66 -1.30 3.79 1.05
N ILE A 67 -1.24 5.11 0.86
CA ILE A 67 -0.80 6.07 1.87
C ILE A 67 -1.92 7.07 2.10
N SER A 68 -2.44 7.12 3.32
CA SER A 68 -3.45 8.11 3.73
C SER A 68 -2.90 8.96 4.86
N ILE A 69 -3.02 10.29 4.74
CA ILE A 69 -2.70 11.20 5.83
C ILE A 69 -3.92 11.36 6.74
N GLU A 70 -3.70 11.53 8.03
CA GLU A 70 -4.78 11.84 8.97
C GLU A 70 -5.47 13.17 8.60
N ARG A 71 -6.80 13.24 8.80
CA ARG A 71 -7.57 14.44 8.53
C ARG A 71 -7.11 15.59 9.43
N GLY A 72 -6.91 16.76 8.83
CA GLY A 72 -6.47 17.97 9.54
C GLY A 72 -4.95 18.13 9.59
N GLN A 73 -4.17 17.10 9.24
CA GLN A 73 -2.72 17.20 9.19
C GLN A 73 -2.22 17.72 7.83
N ARG A 74 -1.07 18.39 7.85
CA ARG A 74 -0.50 19.02 6.64
C ARG A 74 0.42 18.04 5.91
N LYS A 75 0.09 17.77 4.64
CA LYS A 75 0.96 16.97 3.75
C LYS A 75 2.29 17.70 3.48
N PRO A 76 3.42 16.99 3.42
CA PRO A 76 4.69 17.56 3.02
C PRO A 76 4.65 18.01 1.56
N SER A 77 5.46 19.03 1.23
CA SER A 77 5.53 19.55 -0.13
C SER A 77 5.86 18.45 -1.14
N GLY A 78 5.11 18.43 -2.25
CA GLY A 78 5.28 17.45 -3.32
C GLY A 78 4.67 16.07 -3.04
N PHE A 79 3.99 15.86 -1.91
CA PHE A 79 3.36 14.57 -1.60
C PHE A 79 2.38 14.11 -2.68
N ASP A 80 1.42 14.94 -3.06
CA ASP A 80 0.39 14.54 -4.04
C ASP A 80 0.99 14.23 -5.41
N ALA A 81 2.00 14.99 -5.84
CA ALA A 81 2.73 14.72 -7.08
C ALA A 81 3.52 13.42 -7.01
N ALA A 82 4.22 13.17 -5.90
CA ALA A 82 4.99 11.94 -5.70
C ALA A 82 4.09 10.70 -5.59
N ASN A 83 2.93 10.82 -4.93
CA ASN A 83 1.94 9.76 -4.79
C ASN A 83 1.29 9.43 -6.12
N ARG A 84 0.93 10.45 -6.91
CA ARG A 84 0.33 10.26 -8.24
C ARG A 84 1.34 9.73 -9.27
N GLY A 85 2.59 10.18 -9.20
CA GLY A 85 3.64 9.81 -10.15
C GLY A 85 4.43 8.55 -9.79
N GLY A 86 3.94 7.70 -8.88
CA GLY A 86 4.60 6.44 -8.48
C GLY A 86 5.95 6.62 -7.76
N SER A 87 6.36 7.86 -7.50
CA SER A 87 7.68 8.20 -6.97
C SER A 87 7.83 7.91 -5.48
N LEU A 88 6.78 7.41 -4.82
CA LEU A 88 6.83 6.89 -3.45
C LEU A 88 7.14 5.39 -3.39
N GLY A 89 7.21 4.70 -4.53
CA GLY A 89 7.52 3.26 -4.60
C GLY A 89 6.36 2.36 -4.17
N THR A 90 5.14 2.87 -4.19
CA THR A 90 3.91 2.20 -3.73
C THR A 90 3.53 0.98 -4.57
N GLU A 91 3.97 0.92 -5.83
CA GLU A 91 3.59 -0.10 -6.80
C GLU A 91 4.64 -1.22 -6.96
N ARG A 92 5.70 -1.20 -6.16
CA ARG A 92 6.86 -2.10 -6.30
C ARG A 92 6.53 -3.59 -6.19
N TRP A 93 5.46 -3.94 -5.48
CA TRP A 93 5.03 -5.33 -5.23
C TRP A 93 3.83 -5.74 -6.10
N VAL A 94 3.50 -4.95 -7.12
CA VAL A 94 2.46 -5.30 -8.09
C VAL A 94 3.04 -6.24 -9.13
N ASN A 95 2.43 -7.42 -9.25
CA ASN A 95 2.77 -8.40 -10.26
C ASN A 95 1.99 -8.13 -11.55
N ALA A 96 2.64 -8.38 -12.67
CA ALA A 96 1.97 -8.46 -13.96
C ALA A 96 1.15 -9.75 -14.03
N VAL A 97 -0.09 -9.65 -14.52
CA VAL A 97 -1.03 -10.77 -14.67
C VAL A 97 -1.59 -10.78 -16.11
N PRO A 98 -2.19 -11.91 -16.56
CA PRO A 98 -2.82 -11.97 -17.88
C PRO A 98 -3.90 -10.90 -18.03
N GLU A 99 -4.11 -10.40 -19.25
CA GLU A 99 -5.02 -9.29 -19.52
C GLU A 99 -6.49 -9.56 -19.14
N ASP A 100 -6.91 -10.83 -19.17
CA ASP A 100 -8.23 -11.31 -18.77
C ASP A 100 -8.38 -11.53 -17.25
N MET A 101 -7.37 -11.19 -16.44
CA MET A 101 -7.45 -11.37 -14.99
C MET A 101 -8.37 -10.33 -14.35
N GLU A 102 -9.53 -10.79 -13.87
CA GLU A 102 -10.44 -9.94 -13.09
C GLU A 102 -9.98 -9.77 -11.64
N CYS A 103 -10.26 -8.60 -11.06
CA CYS A 103 -10.00 -8.34 -9.65
C CYS A 103 -10.69 -9.34 -8.74
N SER A 104 -11.93 -9.75 -9.04
CA SER A 104 -12.67 -10.77 -8.28
C SER A 104 -11.92 -12.10 -8.24
N ALA A 105 -11.43 -12.59 -9.39
CA ALA A 105 -10.66 -13.82 -9.48
C ALA A 105 -9.31 -13.73 -8.75
N TYR A 106 -8.67 -12.56 -8.79
CA TYR A 106 -7.46 -12.33 -8.01
C TYR A 106 -7.73 -12.28 -6.49
N LEU A 107 -8.79 -11.62 -6.07
CA LEU A 107 -9.21 -11.55 -4.67
C LEU A 107 -9.53 -12.94 -4.12
N ASP A 108 -10.27 -13.76 -4.86
CA ASP A 108 -10.58 -15.15 -4.51
C ASP A 108 -9.29 -15.98 -4.29
N ARG A 109 -8.32 -15.84 -5.20
CA ARG A 109 -7.03 -16.52 -5.09
C ARG A 109 -6.24 -16.15 -3.83
N ILE A 110 -6.28 -14.88 -3.42
CA ILE A 110 -5.51 -14.43 -2.26
C ILE A 110 -6.26 -14.58 -0.95
N ASP A 111 -7.59 -14.61 -0.96
CA ASP A 111 -8.40 -14.82 0.25
C ASP A 111 -8.03 -16.14 0.94
N ASP A 112 -7.76 -17.19 0.16
CA ASP A 112 -7.27 -18.48 0.65
C ASP A 112 -5.83 -18.42 1.24
N THR A 113 -5.01 -17.46 0.78
CA THR A 113 -3.61 -17.31 1.20
C THR A 113 -3.39 -16.36 2.36
N LEU A 114 -4.39 -15.53 2.70
CA LEU A 114 -4.34 -14.62 3.82
C LEU A 114 -4.91 -15.36 5.03
N PRO A 115 -4.12 -15.60 6.09
CA PRO A 115 -4.65 -16.22 7.30
C PRO A 115 -5.83 -15.38 7.79
N ASP A 116 -6.91 -16.05 8.19
CA ASP A 116 -8.10 -15.41 8.76
C ASP A 116 -7.60 -14.46 9.86
N GLY A 117 -7.70 -13.15 9.58
CA GLY A 117 -7.07 -12.13 10.41
C GLY A 117 -7.45 -12.39 11.86
N GLU A 118 -6.44 -12.48 12.73
CA GLU A 118 -6.61 -12.80 14.14
C GLU A 118 -7.91 -12.20 14.68
N ARG A 119 -8.85 -13.08 15.05
CA ARG A 119 -9.92 -12.75 15.99
C ARG A 119 -9.24 -12.34 17.28
N ALA A 120 -8.93 -11.05 17.41
CA ALA A 120 -8.75 -10.39 18.70
C ALA A 120 -10.09 -9.81 19.15
#